data_AF-A0A5K1G5D4-F1
#
_entry.id   AF-A0A5K1G5D4-F1
#
_cell.length_a   1.000
_cell.length_b   1.000
_cell.length_c   1.000
_cell.angle_alpha   90.00
_cell.angle_beta   90.00
_cell.angle_gamma   90.00
#
_symmetry.space_group_name_H-M   'P 1'
#
loop_
_entity.id
_entity.type
_entity.pdbx_description
1 polymer ?
#
loop_
_entity_poly.entity_id
_entity_poly.type
_entity_poly.pdbx_seq_one_letter_code
_entity_poly.pdbx_strand_id
1 'polypeptide(L)'
;ARTYTSRFPSSLPAAVLRRLWSPGEMDPSPDDDLQLVRKCCSLAFRAHDSDSHFVKDNSVSSQPIFAFQGSRSVDHWFYGDQFSRSKPYPTYFPSLKALGSGDSGILNLALFQRFDQILLDFQSRLPNE
;
A
#
# COMPACT_ATOMS: atom_id res chain seq x y z
N ALA A 1 -29.98 3.78 -7.16
CA ALA A 1 -28.52 4.01 -7.05
C ALA A 1 -28.27 5.03 -5.95
N ARG A 2 -27.70 4.63 -4.80
CA ARG A 2 -27.30 5.55 -3.74
C ARG A 2 -25.84 5.94 -3.98
N THR A 3 -25.61 7.14 -4.46
CA THR A 3 -24.28 7.76 -4.55
C THR A 3 -23.75 8.02 -3.14
N TYR A 4 -22.81 7.19 -2.69
CA TYR A 4 -22.12 7.36 -1.42
C TYR A 4 -20.94 8.30 -1.63
N THR A 5 -21.17 9.61 -1.52
CA THR A 5 -20.09 10.60 -1.52
C THR A 5 -19.44 10.61 -0.13
N SER A 6 -18.53 9.69 0.14
CA SER A 6 -17.68 9.79 1.33
C SER A 6 -16.58 10.81 1.07
N ARG A 7 -16.79 12.05 1.55
CA ARG A 7 -15.67 12.97 1.80
C ARG A 7 -14.90 12.41 2.99
N PHE A 8 -13.80 11.70 2.72
CA PHE A 8 -12.83 11.45 3.77
C PHE A 8 -12.01 12.73 3.96
N PRO A 9 -11.79 13.18 5.20
CA PRO A 9 -10.91 14.30 5.45
C PRO A 9 -9.46 13.92 5.06
N SER A 10 -8.70 14.90 4.56
CA SER A 10 -7.28 14.76 4.18
C SER A 10 -6.36 14.35 5.34
N SER A 11 -6.91 14.28 6.55
CA SER A 11 -6.30 13.74 7.76
C SER A 11 -7.40 13.10 8.63
N LEU A 12 -7.10 12.00 9.32
CA LEU A 12 -8.05 11.42 10.26
C LEU A 12 -8.31 12.40 11.42
N PRO A 13 -9.58 12.59 11.83
CA PRO A 13 -9.88 13.34 13.05
C PRO A 13 -9.15 12.72 14.24
N ALA A 14 -8.62 13.55 15.14
CA ALA A 14 -7.88 13.09 16.32
C ALA A 14 -8.67 12.05 17.16
N ALA A 15 -10.00 12.12 17.15
CA ALA A 15 -10.89 11.17 17.81
C ALA A 15 -10.85 9.76 17.19
N VAL A 16 -10.68 9.64 15.86
CA VAL A 16 -10.56 8.35 15.16
C VAL A 16 -9.20 7.71 15.45
N LEU A 17 -8.12 8.52 15.45
CA LEU A 17 -6.78 8.06 15.79
C LEU A 17 -6.71 7.51 17.23
N ARG A 18 -7.36 8.18 18.19
CA ARG A 18 -7.45 7.71 19.59
C ARG A 18 -8.28 6.42 19.76
N ARG A 19 -9.17 6.10 18.82
CA ARG A 19 -9.99 4.88 18.87
C ARG A 19 -9.28 3.66 18.28
N LEU A 20 -8.39 3.87 17.31
CA LEU A 20 -7.63 2.81 16.67
C LEU A 20 -6.39 2.40 17.48
N TRP A 21 -5.94 3.27 18.39
CA TRP A 21 -4.72 3.08 19.17
C TRP A 21 -4.97 3.38 20.65
N SER A 22 -5.11 2.33 21.46
CA SER A 22 -5.16 2.44 22.92
C SER A 22 -3.73 2.70 23.45
N PRO A 23 -3.47 3.76 24.23
CA PRO A 23 -2.12 4.13 24.68
C PRO A 23 -1.44 3.16 25.68
N GLY A 24 -1.85 1.89 25.74
CA GLY A 24 -1.57 0.99 26.87
C GLY A 24 -0.73 -0.25 26.58
N GLU A 25 -0.34 -0.54 25.34
CA GLU A 25 0.52 -1.68 25.03
C GLU A 25 1.66 -1.24 24.11
N MET A 26 2.90 -1.53 24.53
CA MET A 26 4.20 -1.19 23.93
C MET A 26 4.80 0.14 24.41
N ASP A 27 5.89 0.04 25.18
CA ASP A 27 6.82 1.14 25.48
C ASP A 27 8.07 1.03 24.60
N PRO A 28 8.09 1.66 23.40
CA PRO A 28 9.32 2.11 22.76
C PRO A 28 9.41 3.63 22.83
N SER A 29 10.62 4.19 22.77
CA SER A 29 10.91 5.63 22.69
C SER A 29 9.82 6.43 21.94
N PRO A 30 8.92 7.14 22.64
CA PRO A 30 7.51 7.28 22.23
C PRO A 30 7.23 8.27 21.10
N ASP A 31 8.19 9.12 20.71
CA ASP A 31 7.93 10.19 19.75
C ASP A 31 8.22 9.78 18.31
N ASP A 32 9.33 9.11 18.00
CA ASP A 32 9.74 8.92 16.59
C ASP A 32 8.86 7.91 15.83
N ASP A 33 8.57 6.75 16.45
CA ASP A 33 7.73 5.72 15.81
C ASP A 33 6.30 6.19 15.60
N LEU A 34 5.73 6.88 16.61
CA LEU A 34 4.37 7.39 16.52
C LEU A 34 4.27 8.53 15.49
N GLN A 35 5.29 9.37 15.37
CA GLN A 35 5.36 10.40 14.32
C GLN A 35 5.47 9.76 12.93
N LEU A 36 6.26 8.70 12.79
CA LEU A 36 6.34 7.94 11.54
C LEU A 36 4.98 7.33 11.16
N VAL A 37 4.29 6.67 12.10
CA VAL A 37 2.94 6.11 11.87
C VAL A 37 1.96 7.19 11.43
N ARG A 38 1.93 8.35 12.11
CA ARG A 38 1.06 9.48 11.75
C ARG A 38 1.37 10.00 10.35
N LYS A 39 2.65 10.09 10.00
CA LYS A 39 3.09 10.55 8.68
C LYS A 39 2.71 9.57 7.57
N CYS A 40 2.98 8.28 7.76
CA CYS A 40 2.56 7.22 6.85
C CYS A 40 1.04 7.22 6.64
N CYS A 41 0.27 7.40 7.72
CA CYS A 41 -1.18 7.49 7.67
C CYS A 41 -1.64 8.70 6.82
N SER A 42 -1.09 9.90 7.09
CA SER A 42 -1.37 11.11 6.30
C SER A 42 -1.03 10.93 4.82
N LEU A 43 0.12 10.32 4.52
CA LEU A 43 0.55 10.04 3.16
C LEU A 43 -0.36 9.04 2.44
N ALA A 44 -0.86 8.02 3.15
CA ALA A 44 -1.81 7.05 2.58
C ALA A 44 -3.12 7.72 2.14
N PHE A 45 -3.67 8.65 2.95
CA PHE A 45 -4.84 9.43 2.54
C PHE A 45 -4.54 10.35 1.36
N ARG A 46 -3.39 11.03 1.37
CA ARG A 46 -2.97 11.88 0.24
C ARG A 46 -2.78 11.09 -1.05
N ALA A 47 -2.22 9.88 -0.98
CA ALA A 47 -2.04 9.01 -2.13
C ALA A 47 -3.38 8.50 -2.69
N HIS A 48 -4.38 8.29 -1.84
CA HIS A 48 -5.71 7.87 -2.25
C HIS A 48 -6.37 8.87 -3.21
N ASP A 49 -6.21 10.17 -2.95
CA ASP A 49 -6.79 11.27 -3.74
C ASP A 49 -5.84 11.79 -4.84
N SER A 50 -4.70 11.13 -5.07
CA SER A 50 -3.72 11.52 -6.09
C SER A 50 -4.09 10.98 -7.47
N ASP A 51 -3.76 11.73 -8.53
CA ASP A 51 -3.80 11.23 -9.91
C ASP A 51 -2.61 10.30 -10.24
N SER A 52 -1.62 10.21 -9.35
CA SER A 52 -0.46 9.32 -9.47
C SER A 52 -0.71 8.00 -8.74
N HIS A 53 -0.13 6.92 -9.28
CA HIS A 53 -0.19 5.60 -8.65
C HIS A 53 0.46 5.55 -7.24
N PHE A 54 1.42 6.44 -6.98
CA PHE A 54 2.02 6.60 -5.68
C PHE A 54 2.46 8.06 -5.43
N VAL A 55 2.59 8.39 -4.14
CA VAL A 55 3.20 9.62 -3.64
C VAL A 55 4.50 9.24 -2.94
N LYS A 56 5.59 9.95 -3.27
CA LYS A 56 6.90 9.82 -2.62
C LYS A 56 7.12 11.00 -1.69
N ASP A 57 7.53 10.73 -0.46
CA ASP A 57 7.90 11.74 0.53
C ASP A 57 9.35 11.53 0.99
N ASN A 58 10.19 12.55 0.84
CA ASN A 58 11.60 12.53 1.24
C ASN A 58 11.86 13.36 2.50
N SER A 59 10.81 13.78 3.21
CA SER A 59 10.94 14.71 4.33
C SER A 59 11.24 14.02 5.66
N VAL A 60 11.35 12.69 5.69
CA VAL A 60 11.96 11.94 6.80
C VAL A 60 13.43 11.74 6.45
N SER A 61 14.33 12.31 7.26
CA SER A 61 15.77 12.41 6.95
C SER A 61 16.47 11.07 6.77
N SER A 62 15.91 9.99 7.33
CA SER A 62 16.52 8.66 7.29
C SER A 62 16.07 7.83 6.08
N GLN A 63 14.83 7.98 5.60
CA GLN A 63 14.25 7.06 4.61
C GLN A 63 13.16 7.72 3.75
N PRO A 64 13.13 7.48 2.43
CA PRO A 64 12.02 7.87 1.58
C PRO A 64 10.78 7.01 1.87
N ILE A 65 9.60 7.62 1.97
CA ILE A 65 8.33 6.94 2.16
C ILE A 65 7.56 6.93 0.84
N PHE A 66 7.08 5.75 0.45
CA PHE A 66 6.20 5.57 -0.71
C PHE A 66 4.80 5.19 -0.23
N ALA A 67 3.82 6.01 -0.56
CA ALA A 67 2.41 5.73 -0.30
C ALA A 67 1.71 5.43 -1.63
N PHE A 68 1.13 4.24 -1.76
CA PHE A 68 0.44 3.79 -2.95
C PHE A 68 -1.04 4.17 -2.91
N GLN A 69 -1.60 4.49 -4.07
CA GLN A 69 -3.02 4.81 -4.19
C GLN A 69 -3.89 3.57 -3.88
N GLY A 70 -4.80 3.69 -2.93
CA GLY A 70 -5.80 2.66 -2.63
C GLY A 70 -6.88 2.58 -3.71
N SER A 71 -7.55 1.42 -3.84
CA SER A 71 -8.71 1.29 -4.73
C SER A 71 -9.97 0.89 -3.96
N ARG A 72 -11.10 1.50 -4.34
CA ARG A 72 -12.45 1.11 -3.88
C ARG A 72 -13.20 0.23 -4.88
N SER A 73 -12.62 -0.04 -6.06
CA SER A 73 -13.26 -0.87 -7.09
C SER A 73 -13.11 -2.35 -6.75
N VAL A 74 -14.21 -3.11 -6.78
CA VAL A 74 -14.22 -4.56 -6.54
C VAL A 74 -13.25 -5.29 -7.47
N ASP A 75 -13.15 -4.85 -8.72
CA ASP A 75 -12.27 -5.46 -9.74
C ASP A 75 -10.77 -5.32 -9.39
N HIS A 76 -10.43 -4.43 -8.47
CA HIS A 76 -9.05 -4.23 -8.00
C HIS A 76 -8.72 -5.11 -6.77
N TRP A 77 -9.73 -5.82 -6.25
CA TRP A 77 -9.59 -6.77 -5.14
C TRP A 77 -9.83 -8.21 -5.60
N PHE A 78 -10.68 -8.39 -6.61
CA PHE A 78 -11.09 -9.68 -7.14
C PHE A 78 -10.84 -9.82 -8.64
N TYR A 79 -10.15 -10.89 -9.04
CA TYR A 79 -9.93 -11.26 -10.43
C TYR A 79 -9.93 -12.79 -10.59
N GLY A 80 -10.75 -13.31 -11.50
CA GLY A 80 -10.86 -14.74 -11.77
C GLY A 80 -11.68 -15.49 -10.72
N ASP A 81 -11.03 -16.01 -9.67
CA ASP A 81 -11.68 -16.80 -8.61
C ASP A 81 -12.04 -15.96 -7.37
N GLN A 82 -12.80 -16.55 -6.45
CA GLN A 82 -13.29 -15.91 -5.21
C GLN A 82 -12.18 -15.43 -4.25
N PHE A 83 -10.92 -15.86 -4.45
CA PHE A 83 -9.76 -15.46 -3.64
C PHE A 83 -8.67 -14.77 -4.47
N SER A 84 -8.90 -14.61 -5.77
CA SER A 84 -7.94 -14.11 -6.76
C SER A 84 -6.58 -14.75 -6.67
N ARG A 85 -6.50 -16.07 -6.46
CA ARG A 85 -5.21 -16.73 -6.22
C ARG A 85 -4.38 -16.78 -7.50
N SER A 86 -3.13 -16.36 -7.41
CA SER A 86 -2.12 -16.60 -8.44
C SER A 86 -0.88 -17.26 -7.86
N LYS A 87 -0.23 -18.11 -8.66
CA LYS A 87 1.15 -18.51 -8.41
C LYS A 87 2.03 -17.28 -8.66
N PRO A 88 2.97 -16.93 -7.76
CA PRO A 88 3.83 -15.78 -7.92
C PRO A 88 4.70 -15.99 -9.14
N TYR A 89 4.88 -14.90 -9.88
CA TYR A 89 5.75 -14.89 -11.04
C TYR A 89 7.20 -14.98 -10.55
N PRO A 90 7.92 -16.09 -10.81
CA PRO A 90 9.26 -16.30 -10.25
C PRO A 90 10.26 -15.22 -10.68
N THR A 91 10.00 -14.58 -11.82
CA THR A 91 10.77 -13.44 -12.33
C THR A 91 10.73 -12.23 -11.38
N TYR A 92 9.59 -11.99 -10.72
CA TYR A 92 9.44 -10.87 -9.78
C TYR A 92 9.79 -11.26 -8.34
N PHE A 93 9.45 -12.49 -7.93
CA PHE A 93 9.60 -12.94 -6.54
C PHE A 93 10.31 -14.30 -6.41
N PRO A 94 11.59 -14.39 -6.80
CA PRO A 94 12.32 -15.66 -6.80
C PRO A 94 12.48 -16.29 -5.39
N SER A 95 12.44 -15.44 -4.36
CA SER A 95 12.57 -15.84 -2.96
C SER A 95 11.23 -16.17 -2.29
N LEU A 96 10.09 -15.92 -2.95
CA LEU A 96 8.77 -16.20 -2.39
C LEU A 96 8.40 -17.68 -2.61
N LYS A 97 9.17 -18.56 -1.98
CA LYS A 97 8.99 -20.01 -2.02
C LYS A 97 9.48 -20.66 -0.74
N ALA A 98 8.92 -21.81 -0.40
CA ALA A 98 9.41 -22.63 0.69
C ALA A 98 10.77 -23.24 0.34
N LEU A 99 11.75 -23.11 1.26
CA LEU A 99 13.02 -23.81 1.14
C LEU A 99 12.79 -25.31 1.42
N GLY A 100 13.33 -26.18 0.57
CA GLY A 100 13.14 -27.63 0.65
C GLY A 100 12.13 -28.15 -0.36
N SER A 101 10.85 -27.78 -0.25
CA SER A 101 9.82 -28.25 -1.20
C SER A 101 9.82 -27.47 -2.52
N GLY A 102 10.26 -26.21 -2.51
CA GLY A 102 10.22 -25.33 -3.68
C GLY A 102 8.83 -24.80 -4.01
N ASP A 103 7.83 -25.09 -3.18
CA ASP A 103 6.47 -24.58 -3.36
C ASP A 103 6.49 -23.06 -3.33
N SER A 104 5.99 -22.46 -4.40
CA SER A 104 5.87 -21.02 -4.51
C SER A 104 4.78 -20.50 -3.57
N GLY A 105 4.92 -19.25 -3.12
CA GLY A 105 3.85 -18.56 -2.39
C GLY A 105 2.56 -18.46 -3.20
N ILE A 106 1.54 -17.80 -2.68
CA ILE A 106 0.32 -17.46 -3.42
C ILE A 106 0.07 -15.97 -3.22
N LEU A 107 -0.24 -15.26 -4.30
CA LEU A 107 -0.54 -13.84 -4.28
C LEU A 107 -1.99 -13.59 -4.70
N ASN A 108 -2.52 -12.42 -4.35
CA ASN A 108 -3.74 -11.92 -4.95
C ASN A 108 -3.41 -11.35 -6.34
N LEU A 109 -4.03 -11.90 -7.38
CA LEU A 109 -3.81 -11.59 -8.78
C LEU A 109 -4.21 -10.14 -9.12
N ALA A 110 -5.31 -9.65 -8.58
CA ALA A 110 -5.75 -8.27 -8.82
C ALA A 110 -4.74 -7.27 -8.23
N LEU A 111 -4.21 -7.54 -7.02
CA LEU A 111 -3.16 -6.73 -6.42
C LEU A 111 -1.85 -6.81 -7.22
N PHE A 112 -1.48 -7.99 -7.70
CA PHE A 112 -0.28 -8.17 -8.52
C PHE A 112 -0.38 -7.40 -9.85
N GLN A 113 -1.52 -7.47 -10.55
CA GLN A 113 -1.73 -6.72 -11.80
C GLN A 113 -1.55 -5.22 -11.60
N ARG A 114 -2.03 -4.68 -10.48
CA ARG A 114 -1.81 -3.27 -10.13
C ARG A 114 -0.34 -2.96 -9.87
N PHE A 115 0.35 -3.84 -9.13
CA PHE A 115 1.78 -3.68 -8.91
C PHE A 115 2.57 -3.68 -10.23
N ASP A 116 2.25 -4.59 -11.13
CA ASP A 116 2.91 -4.68 -12.45
C ASP A 116 2.66 -3.42 -13.30
N GLN A 117 1.43 -2.90 -13.31
CA GLN A 117 1.12 -1.63 -13.98
C GLN A 117 1.95 -0.46 -13.43
N ILE A 118 2.12 -0.38 -12.12
CA ILE A 118 2.94 0.67 -11.48
C ILE A 118 4.41 0.53 -11.87
N LEU A 119 4.94 -0.69 -11.92
CA LEU A 119 6.31 -0.94 -12.36
C LEU A 119 6.52 -0.55 -13.83
N LEU A 120 5.61 -0.95 -14.72
CA LEU A 120 5.68 -0.62 -16.15
C LEU A 120 5.62 0.89 -16.39
N ASP A 121 4.70 1.58 -15.73
CA ASP A 121 4.59 3.05 -15.79
C ASP A 121 5.87 3.71 -15.28
N PHE A 122 6.42 3.24 -14.16
CA PHE A 122 7.68 3.76 -13.63
C PHE A 122 8.85 3.55 -14.60
N GLN A 123 8.99 2.36 -15.18
CA GLN A 123 10.04 2.03 -16.15
C GLN A 123 9.91 2.88 -17.43
N SER A 124 8.69 3.13 -17.89
CA SER A 124 8.44 3.96 -19.08
C SER A 124 8.85 5.43 -18.92
N ARG A 125 8.95 5.91 -17.67
CA ARG A 125 9.33 7.28 -17.33
C ARG A 125 10.84 7.44 -17.10
N LEU A 126 11.61 6.35 -17.09
CA LEU A 126 13.06 6.42 -17.07
C LEU A 126 13.56 6.84 -18.46
N PRO A 127 14.49 7.79 -18.57
CA PRO A 127 15.10 8.12 -19.85
C PRO A 127 15.81 6.88 -20.42
N ASN A 128 15.62 6.61 -21.70
CA ASN A 128 16.43 5.60 -22.41
C ASN A 128 17.90 6.05 -22.34
N GLU A 129 18.76 5.24 -21.74
CA GLU A 129 20.22 5.43 -21.78
C GLU A 129 20.77 5.33 -23.22
#